data_AF-A0A432FIN2-F1
#
_entry.id   AF-A0A432FIN2-F1
#
_cell.length_a   1.000
_cell.length_b   1.000
_cell.length_c   1.000
_cell.angle_alpha   90.00
_cell.angle_beta   90.00
_cell.angle_gamma   90.00
#
_symmetry.space_group_name_H-M   'P 1'
#
loop_
_entity.id
_entity.type
_entity.pdbx_description
1 polymer ?
#
loop_
_entity_poly.entity_id
_entity_poly.type
_entity_poly.pdbx_seq_one_letter_code
_entity_poly.pdbx_strand_id
1 'polypeptide(L)'
;MAKGTLTDYVRKIVAKAEPYLPQVPKPKRKISLQQKLLWCGACVFIYMVMGQTPLFGATAPEFDFLAFARVIFASQQGSLVELGIGPIVT
;
A
#
# COMPACT_ATOMS: atom_id res chain seq x y z
N MET A 1 20.66 -33.20 8.82
CA MET A 1 19.99 -33.50 7.53
C MET A 1 18.49 -33.57 7.80
N ALA A 2 17.73 -32.52 7.50
CA ALA A 2 16.27 -32.55 7.51
C ALA A 2 15.77 -31.96 6.19
N LYS A 3 15.93 -32.73 5.10
CA LYS A 3 15.27 -32.45 3.82
C LYS A 3 13.84 -32.95 3.97
N GLY A 4 12.85 -32.06 4.05
CA GLY A 4 11.43 -32.45 4.03
C GLY A 4 10.48 -31.64 4.91
N THR A 5 10.92 -30.52 5.48
CA THR A 5 10.07 -29.68 6.34
C THR A 5 9.08 -28.86 5.52
N LEU A 6 7.81 -28.77 5.96
CA LEU A 6 6.74 -27.98 5.32
C LEU A 6 7.18 -26.54 4.99
N THR A 7 8.02 -25.95 5.85
CA THR A 7 8.63 -24.64 5.70
C THR A 7 9.52 -24.53 4.46
N ASP A 8 10.26 -25.57 4.08
CA ASP A 8 11.10 -25.55 2.87
C ASP A 8 10.26 -25.56 1.59
N TYR A 9 9.11 -26.23 1.63
CA TYR A 9 8.17 -26.27 0.51
C TYR A 9 7.46 -24.92 0.33
N VAL A 10 6.97 -24.33 1.43
CA VAL A 10 6.41 -22.97 1.42
C VAL A 10 7.44 -21.96 0.92
N ARG A 11 8.68 -22.02 1.43
CA ARG A 11 9.76 -21.13 0.98
C ARG A 11 10.04 -21.24 -0.51
N LYS A 12 10.00 -22.45 -1.09
CA LYS A 12 10.15 -22.66 -2.54
C LYS A 12 9.01 -22.04 -3.34
N ILE A 13 7.77 -22.14 -2.87
CA ILE A 13 6.62 -21.52 -3.53
C ILE A 13 6.74 -20.00 -3.48
N VAL A 14 7.04 -19.44 -2.31
CA VAL A 14 7.19 -17.98 -2.13
C VAL A 14 8.34 -17.46 -2.99
N ALA A 15 9.50 -18.11 -2.98
CA ALA A 15 10.64 -17.71 -3.81
C ALA A 15 10.36 -17.80 -5.31
N LYS A 16 9.45 -18.69 -5.73
CA LYS A 16 9.01 -18.77 -7.13
C LYS A 16 8.01 -17.66 -7.49
N ALA A 17 7.23 -17.19 -6.53
CA ALA A 17 6.23 -16.13 -6.70
C ALA A 17 6.83 -14.71 -6.59
N GLU A 18 7.83 -14.53 -5.74
CA GLU A 18 8.50 -13.26 -5.44
C GLU A 18 8.88 -12.43 -6.70
N PRO A 19 9.44 -13.02 -7.77
CA PRO A 19 9.84 -12.26 -8.97
C PRO A 19 8.68 -11.64 -9.75
N TYR A 20 7.44 -12.10 -9.54
CA TYR A 20 6.26 -11.55 -10.23
C TYR A 20 5.70 -10.29 -9.56
N LEU A 21 6.12 -10.00 -8.32
CA LEU A 21 5.75 -8.76 -7.64
C LEU A 21 6.72 -7.65 -8.06
N PRO A 22 6.25 -6.60 -8.76
CA PRO A 22 7.12 -5.51 -9.17
C PRO A 22 7.63 -4.75 -7.94
N GLN A 23 8.94 -4.49 -7.90
CA GLN A 23 9.60 -3.78 -6.82
C GLN A 23 10.37 -2.57 -7.35
N VAL A 24 10.37 -1.48 -6.59
CA VAL A 24 11.13 -0.27 -6.95
C VAL A 24 12.60 -0.47 -6.54
N PRO A 25 13.57 -0.43 -7.47
CA PRO A 25 14.98 -0.62 -7.14
C PRO A 25 15.54 0.59 -6.39
N LYS A 26 16.57 0.36 -5.57
CA LYS A 26 17.26 1.45 -4.86
C LYS A 26 17.92 2.42 -5.86
N PRO A 27 17.93 3.73 -5.59
CA PRO A 27 18.60 4.71 -6.45
C PRO A 27 20.08 4.39 -6.66
N LYS A 28 20.55 4.42 -7.91
CA LYS A 28 21.97 4.20 -8.27
C LYS A 28 22.88 5.34 -7.83
N ARG A 29 22.32 6.53 -7.58
CA ARG A 29 23.04 7.74 -7.18
C ARG A 29 22.41 8.32 -5.92
N LYS A 30 23.21 9.04 -5.13
CA LYS A 30 22.70 9.80 -3.99
C LYS A 30 21.79 10.92 -4.50
N ILE A 31 20.55 10.93 -4.01
CA ILE A 31 19.54 11.95 -4.33
C ILE A 31 19.67 13.09 -3.31
N SER A 32 19.60 14.34 -3.78
CA SER A 32 19.64 15.52 -2.90
C SER A 32 18.36 15.63 -2.05
N LEU A 33 18.43 16.36 -0.93
CA LEU A 33 17.27 16.54 -0.05
C LEU A 33 16.09 17.22 -0.77
N GLN A 34 16.38 18.23 -1.60
CA GLN A 34 15.36 18.94 -2.38
C GLN A 34 14.62 18.00 -3.33
N GLN A 35 15.33 17.11 -4.01
CA GLN A 35 14.71 16.12 -4.89
C GLN A 35 13.85 15.12 -4.11
N LYS A 36 14.31 14.64 -2.94
CA LYS A 36 13.49 13.77 -2.09
C LYS A 36 12.21 14.47 -1.65
N LEU A 37 12.29 15.73 -1.26
CA LEU A 37 11.13 16.51 -0.84
C LEU A 37 10.12 16.69 -1.99
N LEU A 38 10.60 16.93 -3.21
CA LEU A 38 9.75 17.01 -4.40
C LEU A 38 9.00 15.69 -4.64
N TRP A 39 9.69 14.55 -4.55
CA TRP A 39 9.06 13.24 -4.69
C TRP A 39 8.04 12.95 -3.58
N CYS A 40 8.36 13.28 -2.33
CA CYS A 40 7.41 13.16 -1.23
C CYS A 40 6.16 14.02 -1.47
N GLY A 41 6.34 15.28 -1.89
CA GLY A 41 5.24 16.17 -2.23
C GLY A 41 4.37 15.63 -3.37
N ALA A 42 4.98 15.07 -4.41
CA ALA A 42 4.26 14.43 -5.50
C ALA A 42 3.43 13.23 -5.02
N CYS A 43 3.98 12.36 -4.17
CA CYS A 43 3.24 11.24 -3.59
C CYS A 43 2.04 11.73 -2.75
N VAL A 44 2.23 12.76 -1.93
CA VAL A 44 1.15 13.35 -1.12
C VAL A 44 0.06 13.96 -2.02
N PHE A 45 0.45 14.63 -3.10
CA PHE A 45 -0.49 15.19 -4.05
C PHE A 45 -1.34 14.11 -4.72
N ILE A 46 -0.71 13.03 -5.19
CA ILE A 46 -1.42 11.86 -5.76
C ILE A 46 -2.40 11.27 -4.74
N TYR A 47 -1.95 11.09 -3.49
CA TYR A 47 -2.79 10.60 -2.42
C TYR A 47 -4.02 11.49 -2.18
N MET A 48 -3.85 12.81 -2.19
CA MET A 48 -4.97 13.75 -2.05
C MET A 48 -5.98 13.64 -3.20
N VAL A 49 -5.50 13.53 -4.44
CA VAL A 49 -6.37 13.32 -5.61
C VAL A 49 -7.14 12.00 -5.48
N MET A 50 -6.49 10.92 -5.06
CA MET A 50 -7.15 9.63 -4.83
C MET A 50 -8.20 9.70 -3.71
N GLY A 51 -7.94 10.45 -2.63
CA GLY A 51 -8.90 10.71 -1.55
C GLY A 51 -10.16 11.42 -1.99
N GLN A 52 -10.08 12.30 -2.98
CA GLN A 52 -11.24 13.02 -3.52
C GLN A 52 -11.93 12.26 -4.66
N THR A 53 -11.31 11.21 -5.20
CA THR A 53 -11.88 10.46 -6.32
C THR A 53 -12.84 9.39 -5.80
N PRO A 54 -14.15 9.45 -6.13
CA PRO A 54 -15.11 8.50 -5.62
C PRO A 54 -14.92 7.12 -6.25
N LEU A 55 -15.19 6.08 -5.46
CA LEU A 55 -15.13 4.71 -5.93
C LEU A 55 -16.36 4.41 -6.82
N PHE A 56 -16.11 3.89 -8.01
CA PHE A 56 -17.19 3.58 -8.96
C PHE A 56 -18.16 2.54 -8.39
N GLY A 57 -19.45 2.86 -8.38
CA GLY A 57 -20.51 1.97 -7.88
C GLY A 57 -20.60 1.87 -6.36
N ALA A 58 -19.82 2.63 -5.60
CA ALA A 58 -19.93 2.68 -4.15
C ALA A 58 -20.96 3.73 -3.71
N THR A 59 -21.90 3.32 -2.86
CA THR A 59 -22.74 4.24 -2.09
C THR A 59 -22.09 4.44 -0.72
N ALA A 60 -21.78 5.69 -0.34
CA ALA A 60 -21.31 5.99 1.00
C ALA A 60 -22.47 5.72 2.00
N PRO A 61 -22.34 4.75 2.91
CA PRO A 61 -23.30 4.55 3.99
C PRO A 61 -23.36 5.80 4.87
N GLU A 62 -24.53 6.15 5.36
CA GLU A 62 -24.72 7.31 6.26
C GLU A 62 -24.01 7.13 7.61
N PHE A 63 -23.69 5.88 7.97
CA PHE A 63 -22.98 5.52 9.20
C PHE A 63 -21.64 4.83 8.91
N ASP A 64 -20.56 5.39 9.45
CA ASP A 64 -19.21 4.85 9.33
C ASP A 64 -18.76 4.15 10.63
N PHE A 65 -19.01 2.84 10.72
CA PHE A 65 -18.59 2.02 11.86
C PHE A 65 -17.07 2.02 12.07
N LEU A 66 -16.29 2.27 11.01
CA LEU A 66 -14.84 2.20 11.04
C LEU A 66 -14.17 3.57 11.22
N ALA A 67 -14.91 4.63 11.54
CA ALA A 67 -14.39 6.00 11.60
C ALA A 67 -13.06 6.13 12.40
N PHE A 68 -12.94 5.41 13.52
CA PHE A 68 -11.68 5.39 14.30
C PHE A 68 -10.54 4.67 13.58
N ALA A 69 -10.82 3.51 12.98
CA ALA A 69 -9.83 2.76 12.19
C ALA A 69 -9.36 3.56 10.97
N ARG A 70 -10.22 4.42 10.40
CA ARG A 70 -9.85 5.24 9.25
C ARG A 70 -8.77 6.27 9.55
N VAL A 71 -8.74 6.80 10.77
CA VAL A 71 -7.67 7.70 11.23
C VAL A 71 -6.33 6.97 11.29
N ILE A 72 -6.33 5.72 11.77
CA ILE A 72 -5.13 4.89 11.88
C ILE A 72 -4.63 4.48 10.50
N PHE A 73 -5.54 4.04 9.62
CA PHE A 73 -5.19 3.55 8.29
C PHE A 73 -5.05 4.65 7.25
N ALA A 74 -5.23 5.92 7.62
CA ALA A 74 -5.25 7.03 6.67
C ALA A 74 -6.13 6.67 5.45
N SER A 75 -7.40 6.39 5.72
CA SER A 75 -8.36 5.93 4.71
C SER A 75 -9.58 6.85 4.65
N GLN A 76 -10.27 6.87 3.52
CA GLN A 76 -11.43 7.74 3.31
C GLN A 76 -12.57 6.99 2.63
N GLN A 77 -13.74 6.97 3.28
CA GLN A 77 -14.91 6.23 2.80
C GLN A 77 -15.41 6.75 1.46
N GLY A 78 -15.82 5.85 0.59
CA GLY A 78 -16.36 6.13 -0.73
C GLY A 78 -15.31 6.59 -1.74
N SER A 79 -14.00 6.49 -1.44
CA SER A 79 -12.92 6.98 -2.32
C SER A 79 -11.99 5.85 -2.79
N LEU A 80 -11.05 6.17 -3.69
CA LEU A 80 -10.01 5.23 -4.09
C LEU A 80 -9.09 4.79 -2.94
N VAL A 81 -9.06 5.53 -1.83
CA VAL A 81 -8.30 5.19 -0.60
C VAL A 81 -9.20 4.63 0.51
N GLU A 82 -10.27 3.91 0.15
CA GLU A 82 -11.23 3.30 1.09
C GLU A 82 -10.56 2.53 2.24
N LEU A 83 -9.51 1.76 1.93
CA LEU A 83 -8.77 0.93 2.89
C LEU A 83 -7.46 1.58 3.39
N GLY A 84 -7.05 2.69 2.78
CA GLY A 84 -5.79 3.37 3.09
C GLY A 84 -4.58 2.43 3.13
N ILE A 85 -3.81 2.47 4.21
CA ILE A 85 -2.66 1.57 4.45
C ILE A 85 -3.04 0.25 5.12
N GLY A 86 -4.34 -0.02 5.34
CA GLY A 86 -4.83 -1.22 6.01
C GLY A 86 -4.17 -2.52 5.53
N PRO A 87 -4.16 -2.82 4.21
CA PRO A 87 -3.56 -4.05 3.66
C PRO A 87 -2.05 -4.21 3.87
N ILE A 88 -1.33 -3.13 4.23
CA ILE A 88 0.12 -3.17 4.50
C ILE A 88 0.37 -3.45 5.99
N VAL A 89 -0.52 -2.98 6.87
CA VAL A 89 -0.37 -3.05 8.32
C VAL A 89 -0.87 -4.38 8.90
N THR A 90 -1.90 -4.97 8.29
CA THR A 90 -2.54 -6.22 8.71
C THR A 90 -1.90 -7.45 8.09
#